data_AF-A0A349L109-F1
#
_entry.id   AF-A0A349L109-F1
#
_cell.length_a   1.000
_cell.length_b   1.000
_cell.length_c   1.000
_cell.angle_alpha   90.00
_cell.angle_beta   90.00
_cell.angle_gamma   90.00
#
_symmetry.space_group_name_H-M   'P 1'
#
loop_
_entity.id
_entity.type
_entity.pdbx_description
1 polymer ?
#
loop_
_entity_poly.entity_id
_entity_poly.type
_entity_poly.pdbx_seq_one_letter_code
_entity_poly.pdbx_strand_id
1 'polypeptide(L)'
;MTHSGLHLVQEQAAPVPPPKKRRRVWPVVLLILLALLALAVWWCLREMRTSTLQARFFTELAGKLRYKVEAGPSTSIRFPKGSPYDERLGYANIPDFVEKLKARDYRVAAQARFSPKMVELADMGVFAIYREKTKVGLEILDCRKEPLFTASYPERYYPDFAHTPDILVRSLLFVENRELLDPTYPKRNPAVEWDRLSKAVLDKSLNTFGGHRTGGGSTLATQIEKYRHSAEGRTNSIKDKLRQMVSAALRAYQQGEDTTAARRRIVVDYLNTVPLSAKTGYGEVNGIGDGLWVWYGRDFAEVSRELNGKLDQPGSALAYKQALSLLIAQRRPTYYLGDGDDDLEALTNSHLRLLAQAGVITAQLRDAAIAVKLHPATGSGVVAAPANSFVARKASNAVRNHLAGLLGDSRLYNLDRLDLSVVSTLDAHAQQEVTKVLRKLRDSEAAKEAGLTGKGMLGNGDPANVVYSFTLLEKGDNVNYLRLQTDNFDHPLDINEGAKLDLGSTAKLRTLVTYLDIVDQLHKRYGESTAAELGKIVVDPKDMISQWAIAYLKPLPPGDKGRALPAMLLAALDRKYSGNPGEGFFTGGGLHHFHNFS
;
A
#
# COMPACT_ATOMS: atom_id res chain seq x y z
N MET A 1 124.74 -45.70 -49.28
CA MET A 1 124.37 -44.29 -49.51
C MET A 1 122.87 -44.20 -49.74
N THR A 2 122.26 -43.15 -49.17
CA THR A 2 121.03 -42.46 -49.60
C THR A 2 119.66 -43.16 -49.52
N HIS A 3 118.87 -42.66 -48.55
CA HIS A 3 117.46 -42.20 -48.58
C HIS A 3 116.40 -42.81 -49.52
N SER A 4 115.27 -43.18 -48.90
CA SER A 4 113.87 -42.94 -49.30
C SER A 4 112.99 -43.50 -48.17
N GLY A 5 111.88 -42.93 -47.68
CA GLY A 5 110.90 -41.99 -48.23
C GLY A 5 109.52 -42.67 -48.09
N LEU A 6 108.58 -42.10 -47.32
CA LEU A 6 107.15 -42.43 -47.38
C LEU A 6 106.30 -41.31 -46.73
N HIS A 7 105.42 -40.74 -47.54
CA HIS A 7 104.50 -39.65 -47.22
C HIS A 7 103.23 -40.16 -46.53
N LEU A 8 102.75 -39.41 -45.54
CA LEU A 8 101.42 -39.55 -44.93
C LEU A 8 100.48 -38.48 -45.52
N VAL A 9 99.31 -38.89 -45.98
CA VAL A 9 98.20 -38.02 -46.40
C VAL A 9 97.25 -37.86 -45.21
N GLN A 10 96.95 -36.60 -44.85
CA GLN A 10 96.10 -36.22 -43.72
C GLN A 10 94.83 -35.54 -44.26
N GLU A 11 93.68 -36.14 -43.99
CA GLU A 11 92.35 -35.70 -44.41
C GLU A 11 91.85 -34.54 -43.51
N GLN A 12 91.53 -33.39 -44.11
CA GLN A 12 91.04 -32.20 -43.41
C GLN A 12 89.53 -32.26 -43.17
N ALA A 13 89.11 -32.34 -41.91
CA ALA A 13 87.72 -32.15 -41.49
C ALA A 13 87.40 -30.66 -41.28
N ALA A 14 86.23 -30.22 -41.77
CA ALA A 14 85.71 -28.86 -41.68
C ALA A 14 85.36 -28.43 -40.24
N PRO A 15 85.43 -27.13 -39.89
CA PRO A 15 85.15 -26.65 -38.54
C PRO A 15 83.64 -26.60 -38.24
N VAL A 16 83.25 -27.18 -37.10
CA VAL A 16 81.90 -27.13 -36.52
C VAL A 16 81.66 -25.74 -35.90
N PRO A 17 80.56 -25.03 -36.19
CA PRO A 17 80.26 -23.75 -35.55
C PRO A 17 79.83 -23.95 -34.08
N PRO A 18 80.15 -23.02 -33.16
CA PRO A 18 79.81 -23.17 -31.75
C PRO A 18 78.28 -23.06 -31.53
N PRO A 19 77.71 -23.80 -30.56
CA PRO A 19 76.28 -23.77 -30.31
C PRO A 19 75.86 -22.39 -29.77
N LYS A 20 74.96 -21.71 -30.50
CA LYS A 20 74.27 -20.52 -30.01
C LYS A 20 73.49 -20.88 -28.74
N LYS A 21 73.96 -20.43 -27.57
CA LYS A 21 73.21 -20.48 -26.30
C LYS A 21 71.88 -19.74 -26.49
N ARG A 22 70.79 -20.47 -26.77
CA ARG A 22 69.42 -19.95 -26.64
C ARG A 22 69.25 -19.47 -25.20
N ARG A 23 69.31 -18.16 -24.96
CA ARG A 23 68.92 -17.56 -23.67
C ARG A 23 67.52 -18.09 -23.36
N ARG A 24 67.39 -18.85 -22.26
CA ARG A 24 66.11 -19.30 -21.71
C ARG A 24 65.37 -18.07 -21.16
N VAL A 25 64.78 -17.26 -22.04
CA VAL A 25 63.91 -16.12 -21.67
C VAL A 25 62.54 -16.61 -21.18
N TRP A 26 62.16 -17.83 -21.54
CA TRP A 26 60.88 -18.45 -21.21
C TRP A 26 60.56 -18.59 -19.71
N PRO A 27 61.49 -19.03 -18.82
CA PRO A 27 61.24 -19.03 -17.37
C PRO A 27 61.06 -17.62 -16.78
N VAL A 28 61.72 -16.61 -17.34
CA VAL A 28 61.54 -15.20 -16.91
C VAL A 28 60.18 -14.69 -17.34
N VAL A 29 59.75 -14.99 -18.57
CA VAL A 29 58.40 -14.67 -19.07
C VAL A 29 57.31 -15.38 -18.26
N LEU A 30 57.52 -16.65 -17.89
CA LEU A 30 56.60 -17.41 -17.04
C LEU A 30 56.51 -16.82 -15.63
N LEU A 31 57.63 -16.44 -15.02
CA LEU A 31 57.67 -15.77 -13.72
C LEU A 31 56.95 -14.40 -13.75
N ILE A 32 57.15 -13.62 -14.81
CA ILE A 32 56.44 -12.35 -15.00
C ILE A 32 54.93 -12.59 -15.15
N LEU A 33 54.52 -13.59 -15.95
CA LEU A 33 53.11 -13.97 -16.08
C LEU A 33 52.49 -14.42 -14.75
N LEU A 34 53.21 -15.22 -13.96
CA LEU A 34 52.77 -15.65 -12.64
C LEU A 34 52.67 -14.48 -11.65
N ALA A 35 53.63 -13.55 -11.68
CA ALA A 35 53.61 -12.34 -10.85
C ALA A 35 52.46 -11.41 -11.24
N LEU A 36 52.20 -11.23 -12.55
CA LEU A 36 51.06 -10.47 -13.05
C LEU A 36 49.72 -11.13 -12.67
N LEU A 37 49.63 -12.46 -12.76
CA LEU A 37 48.46 -13.20 -12.32
C LEU A 37 48.24 -13.04 -10.81
N ALA A 38 49.29 -13.16 -10.00
CA ALA A 38 49.21 -12.96 -8.56
C ALA A 38 48.78 -11.52 -8.21
N LEU A 39 49.30 -10.52 -8.91
CA LEU A 39 48.90 -9.12 -8.74
C LEU A 39 47.44 -8.88 -9.14
N ALA A 40 47.00 -9.47 -10.26
CA ALA A 40 45.61 -9.40 -10.71
C ALA A 40 44.67 -10.06 -9.70
N VAL A 41 45.02 -11.24 -9.19
CA VAL A 41 44.27 -11.95 -8.14
C VAL A 41 44.22 -11.12 -6.86
N TRP A 42 45.36 -10.57 -6.41
CA TRP A 42 45.42 -9.71 -5.22
C TRP A 42 44.54 -8.46 -5.39
N TRP A 43 44.57 -7.83 -6.56
CA TRP A 43 43.75 -6.66 -6.85
C TRP A 43 42.26 -6.99 -6.90
N CYS A 44 41.88 -8.12 -7.52
CA CYS A 44 40.52 -8.64 -7.49
C CYS A 44 40.05 -8.91 -6.06
N LEU A 45 40.85 -9.59 -5.23
CA LEU A 45 40.51 -9.86 -3.82
C LEU A 45 40.34 -8.57 -3.01
N ARG A 46 41.18 -7.55 -3.28
CA ARG A 46 41.06 -6.23 -2.66
C ARG A 46 39.79 -5.51 -3.08
N GLU A 47 39.43 -5.56 -4.36
CA GLU A 47 38.17 -4.98 -4.85
C GLU A 47 36.95 -5.74 -4.31
N MET A 48 37.03 -7.07 -4.18
CA MET A 48 35.96 -7.87 -3.58
C MET A 48 35.69 -7.50 -2.11
N ARG A 49 36.72 -7.11 -1.35
CA ARG A 49 36.56 -6.66 0.05
C ARG A 49 36.16 -5.19 0.17
N THR A 50 36.80 -4.31 -0.59
CA THR A 50 36.63 -2.86 -0.45
C THR A 50 35.53 -2.27 -1.33
N SER A 51 35.17 -2.93 -2.44
CA SER A 51 34.20 -2.47 -3.44
C SER A 51 34.49 -1.05 -3.97
N THR A 52 35.76 -0.66 -4.10
CA THR A 52 36.13 0.73 -4.41
C THR A 52 35.75 1.13 -5.83
N LEU A 53 36.00 0.25 -6.81
CA LEU A 53 35.60 0.49 -8.20
C LEU A 53 34.09 0.34 -8.39
N GLN A 54 33.50 -0.67 -7.75
CA GLN A 54 32.04 -0.84 -7.74
C GLN A 54 31.36 0.41 -7.19
N ALA A 55 31.83 0.95 -6.07
CA ALA A 55 31.26 2.13 -5.44
C ALA A 55 31.31 3.34 -6.37
N ARG A 56 32.45 3.59 -7.01
CA ARG A 56 32.60 4.67 -8.00
C ARG A 56 31.62 4.50 -9.16
N PHE A 57 31.62 3.33 -9.78
CA PHE A 57 30.77 3.03 -10.94
C PHE A 57 29.28 3.16 -10.62
N PHE A 58 28.81 2.53 -9.55
CA PHE A 58 27.39 2.57 -9.18
C PHE A 58 26.96 3.94 -8.67
N THR A 59 27.83 4.69 -7.98
CA THR A 59 27.52 6.07 -7.57
C THR A 59 27.37 6.98 -8.79
N GLU A 60 28.29 6.91 -9.75
CA GLU A 60 28.21 7.72 -10.97
C GLU A 60 26.97 7.36 -11.80
N LEU A 61 26.67 6.06 -11.91
CA LEU A 61 25.49 5.59 -12.63
C LEU A 61 24.20 6.02 -11.91
N ALA A 62 24.10 5.84 -10.59
CA ALA A 62 22.95 6.26 -9.78
C ALA A 62 22.73 7.78 -9.85
N GLY A 63 23.80 8.58 -9.92
CA GLY A 63 23.71 10.04 -10.10
C GLY A 63 23.04 10.48 -11.41
N LYS A 64 22.97 9.61 -12.41
CA LYS A 64 22.26 9.81 -13.68
C LYS A 64 20.80 9.35 -13.62
N LEU A 65 20.40 8.61 -12.59
CA LEU A 65 19.04 8.09 -12.40
C LEU A 65 18.25 9.09 -11.56
N ARG A 66 17.53 9.99 -12.24
CA ARG A 66 16.79 11.07 -11.59
C ARG A 66 15.34 11.05 -12.05
N TYR A 67 14.48 11.58 -11.20
CA TYR A 67 13.10 11.86 -11.54
C TYR A 67 12.70 13.23 -11.02
N LYS A 68 11.73 13.86 -11.68
CA LYS A 68 11.07 15.10 -11.22
C LYS A 68 9.59 15.03 -11.53
N VAL A 69 8.75 15.59 -10.67
CA VAL A 69 7.33 15.73 -10.94
C VAL A 69 7.12 17.04 -11.70
N GLU A 70 6.50 16.95 -12.86
CA GLU A 70 6.21 18.09 -13.73
C GLU A 70 4.73 18.11 -14.12
N ALA A 71 4.24 19.26 -14.57
CA ALA A 71 2.85 19.40 -14.98
C ALA A 71 2.47 18.49 -16.16
N GLY A 72 1.24 18.01 -16.14
CA GLY A 72 0.64 17.16 -17.15
C GLY A 72 1.10 15.69 -17.13
N PRO A 73 0.57 14.88 -18.06
CA PRO A 73 0.98 13.48 -18.23
C PRO A 73 2.44 13.35 -18.72
N SER A 74 3.04 12.20 -18.42
CA SER A 74 4.43 11.85 -18.70
C SER A 74 4.50 10.63 -19.62
N THR A 75 5.29 10.73 -20.68
CA THR A 75 5.63 9.61 -21.59
C THR A 75 6.92 8.89 -21.17
N SER A 76 7.65 9.45 -20.21
CA SER A 76 8.94 8.93 -19.75
C SER A 76 8.84 8.04 -18.51
N ILE A 77 7.72 8.08 -17.79
CA ILE A 77 7.50 7.21 -16.64
C ILE A 77 7.42 5.74 -17.08
N ARG A 78 7.92 4.85 -16.24
CA ARG A 78 7.75 3.40 -16.38
C ARG A 78 7.14 2.87 -15.10
N PHE A 79 5.99 2.21 -15.22
CA PHE A 79 5.31 1.56 -14.11
C PHE A 79 5.83 0.12 -13.96
N PRO A 80 5.91 -0.42 -12.72
CA PRO A 80 6.24 -1.82 -12.52
C PRO A 80 5.19 -2.71 -13.19
N LYS A 81 5.64 -3.84 -13.76
CA LYS A 81 4.76 -4.75 -14.52
C LYS A 81 3.94 -5.71 -13.64
N GLY A 82 4.34 -5.93 -12.39
CA GLY A 82 3.66 -6.83 -11.46
C GLY A 82 4.62 -7.44 -10.44
N SER A 83 4.22 -7.41 -9.17
CA SER A 83 4.82 -8.10 -8.02
C SER A 83 3.85 -8.00 -6.83
N PRO A 84 3.89 -8.90 -5.84
CA PRO A 84 2.99 -8.83 -4.69
C PRO A 84 3.08 -7.49 -3.93
N TYR A 85 4.27 -6.87 -3.87
CA TYR A 85 4.45 -5.58 -3.22
C TYR A 85 3.96 -4.42 -4.11
N ASP A 86 4.31 -4.39 -5.39
CA ASP A 86 3.92 -3.31 -6.31
C ASP A 86 2.41 -3.31 -6.61
N GLU A 87 1.77 -4.48 -6.66
CA GLU A 87 0.31 -4.61 -6.80
C GLU A 87 -0.40 -4.15 -5.54
N ARG A 88 0.06 -4.61 -4.37
CA ARG A 88 -0.51 -4.24 -3.07
C ARG A 88 -0.49 -2.74 -2.83
N LEU A 89 0.60 -2.07 -3.19
CA LEU A 89 0.72 -0.61 -3.03
C LEU A 89 0.05 0.16 -4.16
N GLY A 90 -0.45 -0.53 -5.18
CA GLY A 90 -1.11 0.04 -6.35
C GLY A 90 -0.17 0.53 -7.44
N TYR A 91 1.14 0.44 -7.28
CA TYR A 91 2.13 0.92 -8.27
C TYR A 91 1.99 0.25 -9.63
N ALA A 92 1.72 -1.06 -9.65
CA ALA A 92 1.51 -1.80 -10.88
C ALA A 92 0.17 -1.42 -11.56
N ASN A 93 -0.81 -0.97 -10.78
CA ASN A 93 -2.16 -0.64 -11.22
C ASN A 93 -2.36 0.86 -11.52
N ILE A 94 -1.35 1.72 -11.34
CA ILE A 94 -1.46 3.15 -11.63
C ILE A 94 -2.00 3.43 -13.04
N PRO A 95 -1.53 2.76 -14.12
CA PRO A 95 -2.09 2.98 -15.46
C PRO A 95 -3.61 2.75 -15.52
N ASP A 96 -4.08 1.65 -14.93
CA ASP A 96 -5.50 1.30 -14.90
C ASP A 96 -6.30 2.30 -14.06
N PHE A 97 -5.77 2.73 -12.91
CA PHE A 97 -6.40 3.75 -12.08
C PHE A 97 -6.53 5.08 -12.82
N VAL A 98 -5.48 5.50 -13.53
CA VAL A 98 -5.49 6.74 -14.31
C VAL A 98 -6.53 6.67 -15.43
N GLU A 99 -6.64 5.55 -16.15
CA GLU A 99 -7.67 5.38 -17.19
C GLU A 99 -9.10 5.39 -16.61
N LYS A 100 -9.35 4.70 -15.49
CA LYS A 100 -10.66 4.73 -14.82
C LYS A 100 -11.03 6.13 -14.32
N LEU A 101 -10.07 6.87 -13.77
CA LEU A 101 -10.26 8.23 -13.31
C LEU A 101 -10.55 9.18 -14.48
N LYS A 102 -9.84 9.06 -15.60
CA LYS A 102 -10.12 9.85 -16.81
C LYS A 102 -11.53 9.59 -17.36
N ALA A 103 -12.02 8.36 -17.29
CA ALA A 103 -13.40 8.02 -17.66
C ALA A 103 -14.46 8.67 -16.75
N ARG A 104 -14.05 9.22 -15.60
CA ARG A 104 -14.88 9.99 -14.66
C ARG A 104 -14.47 11.48 -14.63
N ASP A 105 -13.96 11.99 -15.75
CA ASP A 105 -13.57 13.40 -15.97
C ASP A 105 -12.40 13.93 -15.11
N TYR A 106 -11.65 13.06 -14.42
CA TYR A 106 -10.42 13.47 -13.76
C TYR A 106 -9.29 13.70 -14.76
N ARG A 107 -8.35 14.58 -14.41
CA ARG A 107 -7.19 14.93 -15.25
C ARG A 107 -5.88 14.74 -14.51
N VAL A 108 -4.86 14.30 -15.23
CA VAL A 108 -3.50 14.22 -14.68
C VAL A 108 -2.90 15.62 -14.62
N ALA A 109 -2.93 16.23 -13.43
CA ALA A 109 -2.39 17.56 -13.21
C ALA A 109 -0.85 17.59 -13.27
N ALA A 110 -0.21 16.54 -12.76
CA ALA A 110 1.24 16.39 -12.77
C ALA A 110 1.65 14.91 -12.72
N GLN A 111 2.82 14.58 -13.25
CA GLN A 111 3.35 13.21 -13.25
C GLN A 111 4.88 13.21 -13.22
N ALA A 112 5.47 12.15 -12.66
CA ALA A 112 6.92 12.00 -12.64
C ALA A 112 7.51 11.80 -14.05
N ARG A 113 8.64 12.44 -14.32
CA ARG A 113 9.44 12.26 -15.54
C ARG A 113 10.79 11.67 -15.17
N PHE A 114 11.14 10.56 -15.81
CA PHE A 114 12.41 9.87 -15.58
C PHE A 114 13.50 10.45 -16.48
N SER A 115 14.73 10.50 -15.98
CA SER A 115 15.89 10.84 -16.80
C SER A 115 16.08 9.81 -17.92
N PRO A 116 16.70 10.19 -19.07
CA PRO A 116 16.90 9.26 -20.18
C PRO A 116 17.60 7.96 -19.76
N LYS A 117 18.59 8.05 -18.85
CA LYS A 117 19.30 6.87 -18.35
C LYS A 117 18.44 5.97 -17.47
N MET A 118 17.52 6.54 -16.70
CA MET A 118 16.57 5.76 -15.90
C MET A 118 15.54 5.05 -16.76
N VAL A 119 15.09 5.70 -17.85
CA VAL A 119 14.23 5.06 -18.86
C VAL A 119 14.95 3.88 -19.51
N GLU A 120 16.18 4.07 -19.97
CA GLU A 120 17.00 3.02 -20.61
C GLU A 120 17.17 1.79 -19.70
N LEU A 121 17.52 2.01 -18.42
CA LEU A 121 17.69 0.92 -17.45
C LEU A 121 16.36 0.23 -17.12
N ALA A 122 15.27 0.98 -16.96
CA ALA A 122 13.95 0.43 -16.72
C ALA A 122 13.46 -0.43 -17.90
N ASP A 123 13.72 0.00 -19.13
CA ASP A 123 13.39 -0.74 -20.36
C ASP A 123 14.21 -2.06 -20.47
N MET A 124 15.42 -2.11 -19.88
CA MET A 124 16.20 -3.35 -19.72
C MET A 124 15.74 -4.25 -18.56
N GLY A 125 14.80 -3.78 -17.74
CA GLY A 125 14.22 -4.50 -16.61
C GLY A 125 14.95 -4.30 -15.28
N VAL A 126 15.77 -3.26 -15.14
CA VAL A 126 16.26 -2.79 -13.83
C VAL A 126 15.11 -2.08 -13.12
N PHE A 127 14.96 -2.31 -11.82
CA PHE A 127 13.88 -1.67 -11.05
C PHE A 127 14.11 -0.16 -10.95
N ALA A 128 13.01 0.61 -10.87
CA ALA A 128 13.09 2.06 -10.80
C ALA A 128 13.81 2.50 -9.51
N ILE A 129 14.84 3.34 -9.66
CA ILE A 129 15.74 3.74 -8.58
C ILE A 129 15.24 5.04 -7.94
N TYR A 130 14.43 4.90 -6.90
CA TYR A 130 13.95 6.00 -6.03
C TYR A 130 13.97 5.56 -4.55
N ARG A 131 13.71 6.51 -3.64
CA ARG A 131 13.61 6.19 -2.21
C ARG A 131 12.27 5.53 -1.94
N GLU A 132 12.31 4.23 -1.67
CA GLU A 132 11.13 3.47 -1.28
C GLU A 132 10.68 3.83 0.14
N LYS A 133 9.37 3.84 0.31
CA LYS A 133 8.72 4.05 1.60
C LYS A 133 8.55 2.70 2.29
N THR A 134 8.94 2.65 3.56
CA THR A 134 8.76 1.46 4.41
C THR A 134 7.36 1.40 5.01
N LYS A 135 6.75 2.57 5.25
CA LYS A 135 5.38 2.75 5.74
C LYS A 135 4.57 3.50 4.69
N VAL A 136 3.45 2.90 4.29
CA VAL A 136 2.57 3.35 3.20
C VAL A 136 1.13 3.02 3.54
N GLY A 137 0.17 3.59 2.83
CA GLY A 137 -1.24 3.27 3.00
C GLY A 137 -2.13 4.42 2.56
N LEU A 138 -3.42 4.25 2.78
CA LEU A 138 -4.43 5.21 2.37
C LEU A 138 -4.50 6.39 3.35
N GLU A 139 -4.33 7.58 2.82
CA GLU A 139 -4.61 8.83 3.52
C GLU A 139 -5.79 9.54 2.85
N ILE A 140 -6.82 9.86 3.63
CA ILE A 140 -7.94 10.69 3.19
C ILE A 140 -7.90 11.97 3.99
N LEU A 141 -7.84 13.09 3.27
CA LEU A 141 -7.75 14.42 3.79
C LEU A 141 -9.07 15.18 3.57
N ASP A 142 -9.35 16.13 4.44
CA ASP A 142 -10.47 17.06 4.33
C ASP A 142 -10.16 18.20 3.35
N CYS A 143 -11.10 19.12 3.14
CA CYS A 143 -10.96 20.25 2.23
C CYS A 143 -9.82 21.23 2.61
N ARG A 144 -9.34 21.18 3.87
CA ARG A 144 -8.19 21.94 4.39
C ARG A 144 -6.89 21.13 4.39
N LYS A 145 -6.91 19.91 3.84
CA LYS A 145 -5.80 18.94 3.84
C LYS A 145 -5.46 18.40 5.22
N GLU A 146 -6.43 18.36 6.13
CA GLU A 146 -6.28 17.72 7.44
C GLU A 146 -6.73 16.25 7.38
N PRO A 147 -6.11 15.32 8.13
CA PRO A 147 -6.47 13.90 8.07
C PRO A 147 -7.89 13.59 8.54
N LEU A 148 -8.72 13.02 7.65
CA LEU A 148 -10.01 12.39 7.96
C LEU A 148 -9.86 10.89 8.28
N PHE A 149 -8.96 10.23 7.57
CA PHE A 149 -8.67 8.81 7.74
C PHE A 149 -7.24 8.50 7.33
N THR A 150 -6.60 7.64 8.10
CA THR A 150 -5.26 7.13 7.78
C THR A 150 -5.24 5.64 8.05
N ALA A 151 -4.95 4.86 7.02
CA ALA A 151 -4.50 3.49 7.13
C ALA A 151 -3.01 3.45 6.84
N SER A 152 -2.26 2.61 7.55
CA SER A 152 -0.83 2.48 7.34
C SER A 152 -0.37 1.06 7.55
N TYR A 153 0.51 0.62 6.66
CA TYR A 153 1.05 -0.73 6.60
C TYR A 153 2.57 -0.68 6.36
N PRO A 154 3.36 -1.46 7.12
CA PRO A 154 2.97 -2.13 8.36
C PRO A 154 2.51 -1.13 9.44
N GLU A 155 1.63 -1.58 10.34
CA GLU A 155 1.15 -0.73 11.44
C GLU A 155 2.25 -0.55 12.50
N ARG A 156 2.98 -1.62 12.77
CA ARG A 156 4.06 -1.69 13.78
C ARG A 156 5.40 -1.85 13.09
N TYR A 157 6.29 -0.87 13.27
CA TYR A 157 7.57 -0.81 12.57
C TYR A 157 8.62 -0.03 13.36
N TYR A 158 9.88 -0.28 13.07
CA TYR A 158 10.99 0.53 13.57
C TYR A 158 11.23 1.75 12.66
N PRO A 159 11.22 2.99 13.19
CA PRO A 159 11.35 4.19 12.36
C PRO A 159 12.74 4.35 11.73
N ASP A 160 13.78 3.95 12.45
CA ASP A 160 15.16 4.04 12.00
C ASP A 160 16.04 3.00 12.71
N PHE A 161 17.33 3.01 12.37
CA PHE A 161 18.31 2.07 12.91
C PHE A 161 18.59 2.30 14.40
N ALA A 162 18.44 3.52 14.92
CA ALA A 162 18.72 3.84 16.33
C ALA A 162 17.63 3.29 17.26
N HIS A 163 16.39 3.20 16.76
CA HIS A 163 15.27 2.63 17.51
C HIS A 163 15.15 1.10 17.36
N THR A 164 15.99 0.48 16.53
CA THR A 164 15.97 -0.97 16.31
C THR A 164 16.83 -1.67 17.38
N PRO A 165 16.31 -2.68 18.11
CA PRO A 165 17.09 -3.40 19.11
C PRO A 165 18.35 -4.03 18.53
N ASP A 166 19.50 -3.68 19.09
CA ASP A 166 20.83 -4.15 18.63
C ASP A 166 20.93 -5.69 18.66
N ILE A 167 20.30 -6.33 19.65
CA ILE A 167 20.24 -7.80 19.72
C ILE A 167 19.53 -8.43 18.51
N LEU A 168 18.46 -7.80 18.01
CA LEU A 168 17.77 -8.27 16.80
C LEU A 168 18.60 -8.02 15.55
N VAL A 169 19.27 -6.86 15.47
CA VAL A 169 20.19 -6.56 14.37
C VAL A 169 21.28 -7.62 14.30
N ARG A 170 22.01 -7.85 15.38
CA ARG A 170 23.11 -8.83 15.40
C ARG A 170 22.64 -10.24 15.09
N SER A 171 21.49 -10.65 15.61
CA SER A 171 20.92 -11.96 15.32
C SER A 171 20.48 -12.11 13.87
N LEU A 172 19.83 -11.09 13.28
CA LEU A 172 19.50 -11.07 11.86
C LEU A 172 20.77 -11.16 10.99
N LEU A 173 21.79 -10.36 11.28
CA LEU A 173 23.05 -10.42 10.53
C LEU A 173 23.72 -11.79 10.68
N PHE A 174 23.71 -12.38 11.87
CA PHE A 174 24.27 -13.70 12.09
C PHE A 174 23.60 -14.79 11.25
N VAL A 175 22.25 -14.74 11.17
CA VAL A 175 21.42 -15.73 10.46
C VAL A 175 21.45 -15.50 8.94
N GLU A 176 21.36 -14.25 8.50
CA GLU A 176 21.09 -13.91 7.10
C GLU A 176 22.20 -13.13 6.40
N ASN A 177 23.03 -12.30 7.05
CA ASN A 177 24.05 -11.46 6.38
C ASN A 177 25.15 -10.91 7.31
N ARG A 178 26.16 -11.72 7.65
CA ARG A 178 27.14 -11.43 8.72
C ARG A 178 27.98 -10.18 8.48
N GLU A 179 28.32 -9.90 7.23
CA GLU A 179 29.32 -8.88 6.90
C GLU A 179 28.68 -7.52 6.51
N LEU A 180 27.34 -7.41 6.57
CA LEU A 180 26.62 -6.23 6.09
C LEU A 180 27.01 -4.96 6.83
N LEU A 181 27.14 -5.00 8.16
CA LEU A 181 27.44 -3.81 8.97
C LEU A 181 28.91 -3.72 9.39
N ASP A 182 29.83 -4.42 8.71
CA ASP A 182 31.26 -4.30 8.98
C ASP A 182 31.72 -2.84 8.74
N PRO A 183 32.21 -2.13 9.78
CA PRO A 183 32.66 -0.75 9.65
C PRO A 183 34.02 -0.63 8.95
N THR A 184 34.78 -1.72 8.83
CA THR A 184 36.12 -1.74 8.21
C THR A 184 36.07 -1.40 6.72
N TYR A 185 34.94 -1.68 6.06
CA TYR A 185 34.74 -1.47 4.63
C TYR A 185 33.49 -0.59 4.37
N PRO A 186 33.59 0.75 4.52
CA PRO A 186 32.46 1.67 4.36
C PRO A 186 31.80 1.62 2.97
N LYS A 187 32.60 1.35 1.93
CA LYS A 187 32.19 1.35 0.52
C LYS A 187 31.62 0.01 0.04
N ARG A 188 31.53 -0.98 0.92
CA ARG A 188 31.16 -2.35 0.56
C ARG A 188 29.81 -2.40 -0.13
N ASN A 189 29.72 -3.15 -1.22
CA ASN A 189 28.46 -3.35 -1.94
C ASN A 189 27.55 -4.31 -1.15
N PRO A 190 26.39 -3.87 -0.62
CA PRO A 190 25.53 -4.74 0.17
C PRO A 190 24.75 -5.76 -0.66
N ALA A 191 24.73 -5.64 -1.99
CA ALA A 191 24.03 -6.55 -2.89
C ALA A 191 24.87 -7.79 -3.25
N VAL A 192 26.17 -7.80 -2.96
CA VAL A 192 27.11 -8.85 -3.38
C VAL A 192 27.94 -9.33 -2.19
N GLU A 193 27.72 -10.59 -1.80
CA GLU A 193 28.61 -11.30 -0.87
C GLU A 193 29.42 -12.33 -1.65
N TRP A 194 30.70 -12.04 -1.87
CA TRP A 194 31.58 -12.90 -2.67
C TRP A 194 31.89 -14.25 -2.02
N ASP A 195 31.89 -14.31 -0.69
CA ASP A 195 32.16 -15.54 0.07
C ASP A 195 30.99 -16.52 -0.05
N ARG A 196 29.77 -15.99 -0.19
CA ARG A 196 28.57 -16.78 -0.47
C ARG A 196 28.44 -17.14 -1.93
N LEU A 197 28.81 -16.22 -2.83
CA LEU A 197 28.76 -16.44 -4.25
C LEU A 197 29.78 -17.51 -4.68
N SER A 198 30.98 -17.51 -4.10
CA SER A 198 32.00 -18.53 -4.32
C SER A 198 31.58 -19.90 -3.78
N LYS A 199 31.07 -19.99 -2.54
CA LYS A 199 30.51 -21.23 -1.96
C LYS A 199 29.36 -21.78 -2.80
N ALA A 200 28.40 -20.94 -3.18
CA ALA A 200 27.26 -21.38 -3.98
C ALA A 200 27.67 -21.86 -5.39
N VAL A 201 28.70 -21.28 -6.00
CA VAL A 201 29.24 -21.75 -7.28
C VAL A 201 30.00 -23.07 -7.12
N LEU A 202 30.81 -23.21 -6.07
CA LEU A 202 31.50 -24.46 -5.73
C LEU A 202 30.51 -25.60 -5.45
N ASP A 203 29.52 -25.38 -4.58
CA ASP A 203 28.49 -26.36 -4.26
C ASP A 203 27.67 -26.77 -5.50
N LYS A 204 27.40 -25.83 -6.41
CA LYS A 204 26.71 -26.11 -7.67
C LYS A 204 27.56 -26.89 -8.67
N SER A 205 28.88 -26.67 -8.68
CA SER A 205 29.81 -27.43 -9.53
C SER A 205 30.02 -28.88 -9.04
N LEU A 206 29.99 -29.08 -7.72
CA LEU A 206 30.12 -30.39 -7.08
C LEU A 206 28.83 -31.22 -7.19
N ASN A 207 27.66 -30.58 -7.18
CA ASN A 207 26.35 -31.26 -7.16
C ASN A 207 25.69 -31.42 -8.54
N THR A 208 26.47 -31.63 -9.61
CA THR A 208 25.94 -31.86 -10.97
C THR A 208 25.18 -33.21 -11.12
N PHE A 209 25.09 -34.03 -10.07
CA PHE A 209 24.31 -35.28 -10.00
C PHE A 209 23.34 -35.31 -8.82
N GLY A 210 22.39 -34.37 -8.74
CA GLY A 210 21.30 -34.44 -7.76
C GLY A 210 20.51 -33.13 -7.64
N GLY A 211 19.21 -33.19 -7.91
CA GLY A 211 18.29 -32.04 -7.91
C GLY A 211 17.97 -31.44 -6.54
N HIS A 212 18.98 -31.02 -5.78
CA HIS A 212 18.79 -30.23 -4.56
C HIS A 212 18.87 -28.73 -4.85
N ARG A 213 17.84 -27.98 -4.41
CA ARG A 213 17.79 -26.51 -4.50
C ARG A 213 18.90 -25.89 -3.65
N THR A 214 19.84 -25.20 -4.28
CA THR A 214 20.89 -24.39 -3.63
C THR A 214 20.27 -23.37 -2.67
N GLY A 215 20.50 -23.52 -1.37
CA GLY A 215 19.99 -22.63 -0.32
C GLY A 215 20.78 -21.33 -0.13
N GLY A 216 20.11 -20.28 0.34
CA GLY A 216 20.67 -19.24 1.22
C GLY A 216 21.69 -18.22 0.69
N GLY A 217 22.02 -18.21 -0.60
CA GLY A 217 23.11 -17.36 -1.12
C GLY A 217 22.79 -15.88 -1.41
N SER A 218 21.64 -15.35 -1.00
CA SER A 218 21.23 -13.97 -1.33
C SER A 218 21.36 -13.04 -0.13
N THR A 219 22.02 -11.90 -0.32
CA THR A 219 22.15 -10.82 0.67
C THR A 219 20.79 -10.25 1.08
N LEU A 220 20.71 -9.57 2.24
CA LEU A 220 19.47 -8.88 2.64
C LEU A 220 18.98 -7.89 1.58
N ALA A 221 19.89 -7.14 0.94
CA ALA A 221 19.53 -6.17 -0.10
C ALA A 221 18.83 -6.86 -1.28
N THR A 222 19.40 -7.97 -1.78
CA THR A 222 18.79 -8.71 -2.91
C THR A 222 17.53 -9.47 -2.52
N GLN A 223 17.41 -9.93 -1.27
CA GLN A 223 16.17 -10.51 -0.77
C GLN A 223 15.03 -9.48 -0.78
N ILE A 224 15.30 -8.22 -0.38
CA ILE A 224 14.32 -7.12 -0.45
C ILE A 224 13.84 -6.91 -1.88
N GLU A 225 14.75 -6.76 -2.85
CA GLU A 225 14.36 -6.61 -4.27
C GLU A 225 13.51 -7.78 -4.78
N LYS A 226 13.85 -8.99 -4.33
CA LYS A 226 13.17 -10.21 -4.77
C LYS A 226 11.69 -10.19 -4.36
N TYR A 227 11.38 -9.93 -3.08
CA TYR A 227 9.98 -9.92 -2.66
C TYR A 227 9.26 -8.61 -2.99
N ARG A 228 9.98 -7.50 -3.22
CA ARG A 228 9.38 -6.21 -3.62
C ARG A 228 9.03 -6.10 -5.10
N HIS A 229 9.78 -6.74 -6.00
CA HIS A 229 9.64 -6.42 -7.43
C HIS A 229 9.68 -7.63 -8.38
N SER A 230 9.81 -8.86 -7.86
CA SER A 230 9.84 -10.05 -8.72
C SER A 230 8.48 -10.75 -8.76
N ALA A 231 8.04 -11.13 -9.96
CA ALA A 231 6.83 -11.90 -10.17
C ALA A 231 6.85 -13.20 -9.32
N GLU A 232 5.76 -13.46 -8.59
CA GLU A 232 5.57 -14.60 -7.67
C GLU A 232 6.61 -14.79 -6.55
N GLY A 233 7.52 -13.83 -6.31
CA GLY A 233 8.61 -14.00 -5.35
C GLY A 233 9.54 -15.19 -5.65
N ARG A 234 9.52 -15.72 -6.89
CA ARG A 234 10.30 -16.89 -7.34
C ARG A 234 11.18 -16.51 -8.52
N THR A 235 12.49 -16.58 -8.33
CA THR A 235 13.49 -16.33 -9.38
C THR A 235 13.84 -17.61 -10.10
N ASN A 236 13.36 -17.78 -11.33
CA ASN A 236 13.68 -18.97 -12.14
C ASN A 236 14.83 -18.73 -13.16
N SER A 237 15.33 -17.48 -13.32
CA SER A 237 16.40 -17.17 -14.28
C SER A 237 17.61 -16.43 -13.69
N ILE A 238 18.80 -16.67 -14.28
CA ILE A 238 20.05 -15.98 -13.95
C ILE A 238 19.94 -14.47 -14.23
N LYS A 239 19.19 -14.09 -15.28
CA LYS A 239 18.97 -12.69 -15.67
C LYS A 239 18.21 -11.93 -14.58
N ASP A 240 17.21 -12.54 -13.96
CA ASP A 240 16.43 -11.90 -12.89
C ASP A 240 17.27 -11.71 -11.63
N LYS A 241 18.11 -12.69 -11.29
CA LYS A 241 19.05 -12.54 -10.17
C LYS A 241 20.05 -11.40 -10.42
N LEU A 242 20.54 -11.25 -11.65
CA LEU A 242 21.41 -10.13 -12.02
C LEU A 242 20.67 -8.79 -11.93
N ARG A 243 19.43 -8.70 -12.41
CA ARG A 243 18.59 -7.49 -12.28
C ARG A 243 18.39 -7.08 -10.83
N GLN A 244 18.11 -8.04 -9.95
CA GLN A 244 17.99 -7.80 -8.50
C GLN A 244 19.30 -7.28 -7.90
N MET A 245 20.43 -7.91 -8.21
CA MET A 245 21.75 -7.49 -7.72
C MET A 245 22.10 -6.07 -8.19
N VAL A 246 21.88 -5.76 -9.47
CA VAL A 246 22.15 -4.44 -10.05
C VAL A 246 21.23 -3.39 -9.43
N SER A 247 19.94 -3.68 -9.29
CA SER A 247 18.97 -2.75 -8.69
C SER A 247 19.30 -2.46 -7.23
N ALA A 248 19.59 -3.51 -6.44
CA ALA A 248 20.02 -3.38 -5.05
C ALA A 248 21.31 -2.56 -4.90
N ALA A 249 22.31 -2.78 -5.77
CA ALA A 249 23.56 -2.02 -5.77
C ALA A 249 23.29 -0.54 -6.10
N LEU A 250 22.56 -0.26 -7.19
CA LEU A 250 22.21 1.11 -7.58
C LEU A 250 21.47 1.86 -6.46
N ARG A 251 20.53 1.20 -5.78
CA ARG A 251 19.79 1.78 -4.66
C ARG A 251 20.71 2.06 -3.46
N ALA A 252 21.67 1.18 -3.16
CA ALA A 252 22.62 1.36 -2.08
C ALA A 252 23.59 2.54 -2.30
N TYR A 253 23.99 2.79 -3.55
CA TYR A 253 24.94 3.85 -3.91
C TYR A 253 24.28 5.19 -4.32
N GLN A 254 22.95 5.32 -4.21
CA GLN A 254 22.23 6.57 -4.51
C GLN A 254 22.75 7.79 -3.73
N GLN A 255 23.28 7.58 -2.52
CA GLN A 255 23.72 8.65 -1.61
C GLN A 255 25.24 8.87 -1.64
N GLY A 256 25.98 8.16 -2.49
CA GLY A 256 27.44 8.25 -2.58
C GLY A 256 28.15 6.90 -2.44
N GLU A 257 29.48 6.95 -2.46
CA GLU A 257 30.33 5.75 -2.37
C GLU A 257 30.30 5.08 -0.98
N ASP A 258 30.03 5.83 0.09
CA ASP A 258 29.85 5.27 1.44
C ASP A 258 28.43 4.71 1.59
N THR A 259 28.32 3.40 1.71
CA THR A 259 27.04 2.70 1.80
C THR A 259 26.58 2.50 3.24
N THR A 260 27.32 2.97 4.25
CA THR A 260 27.03 2.69 5.68
C THR A 260 25.60 3.05 6.08
N ALA A 261 25.09 4.21 5.65
CA ALA A 261 23.70 4.60 5.91
C ALA A 261 22.69 3.69 5.17
N ALA A 262 22.98 3.33 3.92
CA ALA A 262 22.15 2.41 3.14
C ALA A 262 22.14 0.99 3.75
N ARG A 263 23.28 0.50 4.24
CA ARG A 263 23.43 -0.81 4.90
C ARG A 263 22.62 -0.89 6.19
N ARG A 264 22.64 0.17 7.01
CA ARG A 264 21.76 0.29 8.20
C ARG A 264 20.29 0.30 7.81
N ARG A 265 19.93 1.04 6.75
CA ARG A 265 18.55 1.09 6.27
C ARG A 265 18.05 -0.26 5.75
N ILE A 266 18.88 -1.02 5.03
CA ILE A 266 18.55 -2.37 4.56
C ILE A 266 18.14 -3.28 5.73
N VAL A 267 18.82 -3.17 6.87
CA VAL A 267 18.45 -3.94 8.08
C VAL A 267 17.06 -3.54 8.58
N VAL A 268 16.81 -2.24 8.73
CA VAL A 268 15.52 -1.71 9.20
C VAL A 268 14.39 -2.09 8.23
N ASP A 269 14.61 -1.90 6.93
CA ASP A 269 13.64 -2.25 5.89
C ASP A 269 13.34 -3.74 5.89
N TYR A 270 14.35 -4.61 6.05
CA TYR A 270 14.13 -6.04 6.16
C TYR A 270 13.26 -6.39 7.36
N LEU A 271 13.59 -5.87 8.55
CA LEU A 271 12.81 -6.12 9.77
C LEU A 271 11.37 -5.61 9.66
N ASN A 272 11.14 -4.53 8.90
CA ASN A 272 9.82 -3.96 8.73
C ASN A 272 9.02 -4.57 7.57
N THR A 273 9.66 -5.18 6.57
CA THR A 273 8.95 -5.64 5.36
C THR A 273 9.10 -7.13 5.02
N VAL A 274 9.81 -7.92 5.85
CA VAL A 274 9.91 -9.38 5.66
C VAL A 274 8.52 -10.03 5.68
N PRO A 275 8.14 -10.84 4.67
CA PRO A 275 6.83 -11.48 4.63
C PRO A 275 6.74 -12.64 5.64
N LEU A 276 5.72 -12.63 6.49
CA LEU A 276 5.49 -13.60 7.58
C LEU A 276 4.14 -14.31 7.43
N SER A 277 3.84 -14.75 6.19
CA SER A 277 2.58 -15.42 5.82
C SER A 277 1.35 -14.52 5.98
N ALA A 278 0.16 -15.11 5.90
CA ALA A 278 -1.11 -14.47 6.18
C ALA A 278 -1.84 -15.21 7.30
N LYS A 279 -2.63 -14.48 8.09
CA LYS A 279 -3.50 -15.05 9.14
C LYS A 279 -4.96 -14.76 8.82
N THR A 280 -5.83 -15.75 9.01
CA THR A 280 -7.27 -15.60 8.78
C THR A 280 -7.85 -14.42 9.58
N GLY A 281 -8.63 -13.57 8.92
CA GLY A 281 -9.22 -12.36 9.49
C GLY A 281 -8.33 -11.12 9.46
N TYR A 282 -6.99 -11.28 9.47
CA TYR A 282 -6.03 -10.16 9.36
C TYR A 282 -5.53 -9.96 7.92
N GLY A 283 -5.31 -11.07 7.20
CA GLY A 283 -4.66 -11.10 5.89
C GLY A 283 -3.14 -11.16 6.01
N GLU A 284 -2.40 -10.56 5.07
CA GLU A 284 -0.94 -10.66 5.03
C GLU A 284 -0.26 -9.97 6.22
N VAL A 285 0.70 -10.66 6.84
CA VAL A 285 1.54 -10.15 7.91
C VAL A 285 2.94 -9.87 7.36
N ASN A 286 3.40 -8.64 7.46
CA ASN A 286 4.73 -8.23 6.99
C ASN A 286 5.46 -7.47 8.08
N GLY A 287 6.74 -7.77 8.25
CA GLY A 287 7.57 -7.18 9.28
C GLY A 287 7.42 -7.85 10.64
N ILE A 288 8.48 -7.77 11.43
CA ILE A 288 8.57 -8.36 12.77
C ILE A 288 7.58 -7.69 13.72
N GLY A 289 7.28 -6.39 13.54
CA GLY A 289 6.34 -5.68 14.40
C GLY A 289 4.92 -6.23 14.31
N ASP A 290 4.35 -6.27 13.11
CA ASP A 290 3.04 -6.90 12.91
C ASP A 290 3.09 -8.42 13.14
N GLY A 291 4.24 -9.06 12.89
CA GLY A 291 4.47 -10.47 13.24
C GLY A 291 4.30 -10.77 14.72
N LEU A 292 4.91 -9.97 15.61
CA LEU A 292 4.79 -10.13 17.06
C LEU A 292 3.35 -9.93 17.54
N TRP A 293 2.65 -8.97 16.95
CA TRP A 293 1.26 -8.70 17.25
C TRP A 293 0.33 -9.83 16.81
N VAL A 294 0.42 -10.24 15.54
CA VAL A 294 -0.54 -11.18 14.94
C VAL A 294 -0.27 -12.62 15.37
N TRP A 295 1.00 -13.03 15.43
CA TRP A 295 1.37 -14.41 15.73
C TRP A 295 1.55 -14.68 17.22
N TYR A 296 1.87 -13.67 18.03
CA TYR A 296 2.09 -13.85 19.48
C TYR A 296 1.21 -12.97 20.36
N GLY A 297 0.38 -12.09 19.80
CA GLY A 297 -0.52 -11.23 20.59
C GLY A 297 0.23 -10.22 21.48
N ARG A 298 1.51 -9.94 21.17
CA ARG A 298 2.37 -9.06 21.98
C ARG A 298 2.26 -7.62 21.50
N ASP A 299 2.22 -6.69 22.44
CA ASP A 299 2.36 -5.27 22.12
C ASP A 299 3.79 -4.98 21.62
N PHE A 300 3.89 -4.33 20.46
CA PHE A 300 5.17 -4.10 19.81
C PHE A 300 6.05 -3.09 20.57
N ALA A 301 5.45 -2.08 21.20
CA ALA A 301 6.21 -1.09 21.96
C ALA A 301 6.77 -1.71 23.25
N GLU A 302 6.00 -2.57 23.91
CA GLU A 302 6.47 -3.36 25.06
C GLU A 302 7.64 -4.28 24.68
N VAL A 303 7.49 -5.09 23.63
CA VAL A 303 8.57 -5.99 23.18
C VAL A 303 9.82 -5.19 22.79
N SER A 304 9.65 -4.08 22.06
CA SER A 304 10.78 -3.21 21.69
C SER A 304 11.50 -2.64 22.91
N ARG A 305 10.77 -2.29 23.97
CA ARG A 305 11.35 -1.82 25.24
C ARG A 305 12.10 -2.94 25.97
N GLU A 306 11.55 -4.15 26.03
CA GLU A 306 12.21 -5.33 26.63
C GLU A 306 13.52 -5.65 25.91
N LEU A 307 13.55 -5.58 24.58
CA LEU A 307 14.72 -5.90 23.77
C LEU A 307 15.79 -4.80 23.76
N ASN A 308 15.42 -3.54 24.02
CA ASN A 308 16.35 -2.42 24.17
C ASN A 308 16.88 -2.28 25.61
N GLY A 309 16.21 -2.91 26.59
CA GLY A 309 16.59 -2.88 27.99
C GLY A 309 17.69 -3.87 28.36
N LYS A 310 17.83 -4.14 29.66
CA LYS A 310 18.71 -5.21 30.13
C LYS A 310 18.02 -6.57 29.89
N LEU A 311 18.69 -7.44 29.13
CA LEU A 311 18.15 -8.73 28.71
C LEU A 311 18.08 -9.79 29.82
N ASP A 312 18.39 -9.42 31.06
CA ASP A 312 18.23 -10.22 32.28
C ASP A 312 16.87 -10.02 32.97
N GLN A 313 16.07 -9.04 32.51
CA GLN A 313 14.77 -8.76 33.10
C GLN A 313 13.72 -9.83 32.74
N PRO A 314 12.74 -10.09 33.64
CA PRO A 314 11.59 -10.94 33.35
C PRO A 314 10.89 -10.50 32.05
N GLY A 315 10.58 -11.44 31.16
CA GLY A 315 9.94 -11.16 29.86
C GLY A 315 10.93 -11.04 28.69
N SER A 316 12.15 -10.54 28.91
CA SER A 316 13.16 -10.32 27.85
C SER A 316 13.50 -11.59 27.06
N ALA A 317 13.63 -12.72 27.76
CA ALA A 317 13.93 -14.01 27.15
C ALA A 317 12.80 -14.48 26.22
N LEU A 318 11.53 -14.28 26.62
CA LEU A 318 10.37 -14.62 25.81
C LEU A 318 10.24 -13.69 24.60
N ALA A 319 10.32 -12.38 24.81
CA ALA A 319 10.31 -11.39 23.73
C ALA A 319 11.41 -11.68 22.70
N TYR A 320 12.61 -12.01 23.16
CA TYR A 320 13.72 -12.33 22.28
C TYR A 320 13.48 -13.64 21.51
N LYS A 321 13.00 -14.70 22.19
CA LYS A 321 12.68 -15.98 21.51
C LYS A 321 11.57 -15.81 20.47
N GLN A 322 10.54 -15.02 20.76
CA GLN A 322 9.43 -14.71 19.84
C GLN A 322 9.90 -13.87 18.63
N ALA A 323 10.76 -12.87 18.84
CA ALA A 323 11.28 -12.09 17.72
C ALA A 323 12.24 -12.92 16.85
N LEU A 324 13.09 -13.75 17.47
CA LEU A 324 14.01 -14.64 16.77
C LEU A 324 13.28 -15.71 15.97
N SER A 325 12.22 -16.31 16.51
CA SER A 325 11.44 -17.31 15.78
C SER A 325 10.82 -16.73 14.51
N LEU A 326 10.32 -15.49 14.52
CA LEU A 326 9.82 -14.82 13.31
C LEU A 326 10.91 -14.62 12.25
N LEU A 327 12.13 -14.23 12.66
CA LEU A 327 13.28 -14.11 11.74
C LEU A 327 13.61 -15.45 11.07
N ILE A 328 13.53 -16.55 11.83
CA ILE A 328 13.80 -17.90 11.33
C ILE A 328 12.66 -18.40 10.43
N ALA A 329 11.42 -18.12 10.80
CA ALA A 329 10.22 -18.57 10.10
C ALA A 329 10.15 -18.06 8.66
N GLN A 330 10.76 -16.91 8.34
CA GLN A 330 10.74 -16.31 6.98
C GLN A 330 11.13 -17.27 5.85
N ARG A 331 11.92 -18.31 6.15
CA ARG A 331 12.35 -19.30 5.15
C ARG A 331 11.18 -20.14 4.62
N ARG A 332 10.20 -20.44 5.47
CA ARG A 332 8.97 -21.20 5.16
C ARG A 332 7.83 -20.70 6.07
N PRO A 333 7.39 -19.44 5.91
CA PRO A 333 6.58 -18.77 6.92
C PRO A 333 5.21 -19.41 7.06
N THR A 334 4.61 -19.89 5.96
CA THR A 334 3.31 -20.59 5.98
C THR A 334 3.35 -21.89 6.77
N TYR A 335 4.47 -22.63 6.74
CA TYR A 335 4.60 -23.86 7.51
C TYR A 335 4.87 -23.56 8.99
N TYR A 336 5.92 -22.78 9.28
CA TYR A 336 6.36 -22.54 10.65
C TYR A 336 5.40 -21.71 11.50
N LEU A 337 4.61 -20.83 10.88
CA LEU A 337 3.63 -20.00 11.58
C LEU A 337 2.21 -20.60 11.50
N GLY A 338 2.06 -21.74 10.84
CA GLY A 338 0.84 -22.54 10.81
C GLY A 338 1.00 -23.80 11.64
N ASP A 339 0.96 -24.96 11.00
CA ASP A 339 0.97 -26.29 11.65
C ASP A 339 2.35 -26.75 12.15
N GLY A 340 3.41 -25.99 11.88
CA GLY A 340 4.81 -26.34 12.21
C GLY A 340 5.38 -25.59 13.42
N ASP A 341 4.58 -25.31 14.44
CA ASP A 341 4.97 -24.52 15.61
C ASP A 341 6.02 -25.23 16.49
N ASP A 342 5.87 -26.55 16.72
CA ASP A 342 6.85 -27.38 17.43
C ASP A 342 8.21 -27.40 16.70
N ASP A 343 8.17 -27.53 15.36
CA ASP A 343 9.35 -27.49 14.50
C ASP A 343 10.04 -26.12 14.54
N LEU A 344 9.24 -25.05 14.52
CA LEU A 344 9.75 -23.68 14.67
C LEU A 344 10.42 -23.50 16.03
N GLU A 345 9.84 -24.03 17.10
CA GLU A 345 10.43 -23.97 18.44
C GLU A 345 11.77 -24.72 18.49
N ALA A 346 11.83 -25.96 18.00
CA ALA A 346 13.06 -26.74 17.95
C ALA A 346 14.16 -26.02 17.15
N LEU A 347 13.80 -25.46 15.99
CA LEU A 347 14.72 -24.70 15.15
C LEU A 347 15.19 -23.41 15.80
N THR A 348 14.30 -22.70 16.51
CA THR A 348 14.63 -21.49 17.27
C THR A 348 15.60 -21.82 18.40
N ASN A 349 15.36 -22.89 19.15
CA ASN A 349 16.26 -23.36 20.21
C ASN A 349 17.64 -23.76 19.67
N SER A 350 17.72 -24.33 18.47
CA SER A 350 19.00 -24.61 17.79
C SER A 350 19.77 -23.30 17.49
N HIS A 351 19.09 -22.29 16.94
CA HIS A 351 19.71 -21.00 16.64
C HIS A 351 20.15 -20.25 17.90
N LEU A 352 19.40 -20.34 19.01
CA LEU A 352 19.82 -19.78 20.30
C LEU A 352 21.18 -20.34 20.75
N ARG A 353 21.42 -21.65 20.58
CA ARG A 353 22.73 -22.26 20.90
C ARG A 353 23.84 -21.74 19.99
N LEU A 354 23.58 -21.64 18.68
CA LEU A 354 24.55 -21.13 17.71
C LEU A 354 24.91 -19.66 17.95
N LEU A 355 23.91 -18.83 18.27
CA LEU A 355 24.09 -17.41 18.58
C LEU A 355 24.92 -17.23 19.85
N ALA A 356 24.69 -18.04 20.88
CA ALA A 356 25.49 -17.99 22.11
C ALA A 356 26.92 -18.48 21.88
N GLN A 357 27.10 -19.55 21.11
CA GLN A 357 28.43 -20.06 20.75
C GLN A 357 29.25 -19.04 19.95
N ALA A 358 28.58 -18.25 19.11
CA ALA A 358 29.20 -17.16 18.36
C ALA A 358 29.37 -15.86 19.16
N GLY A 359 28.96 -15.82 20.43
CA GLY A 359 29.05 -14.64 21.29
C GLY A 359 28.08 -13.51 20.93
N VAL A 360 27.05 -13.78 20.11
CA VAL A 360 26.02 -12.79 19.76
C VAL A 360 25.08 -12.53 20.93
N ILE A 361 24.77 -13.58 21.70
CA ILE A 361 23.97 -13.52 22.92
C ILE A 361 24.73 -14.13 24.10
N THR A 362 24.36 -13.74 25.32
CA THR A 362 24.94 -14.33 26.54
C THR A 362 24.42 -15.76 26.76
N ALA A 363 25.22 -16.60 27.44
CA ALA A 363 24.78 -17.94 27.84
C ALA A 363 23.54 -17.89 28.74
N GLN A 364 23.45 -16.89 29.63
CA GLN A 364 22.30 -16.68 30.50
C GLN A 364 21.01 -16.41 29.70
N LEU A 365 21.06 -15.54 28.69
CA LEU A 365 19.90 -15.27 27.83
C LEU A 365 19.50 -16.51 27.02
N ARG A 366 20.48 -17.26 26.51
CA ARG A 366 20.23 -18.54 25.82
C ARG A 366 19.46 -19.51 26.73
N ASP A 367 19.95 -19.73 27.94
CA ASP A 367 19.37 -20.71 28.86
C ASP A 367 17.98 -20.28 29.31
N ALA A 368 17.80 -18.99 29.61
CA ALA A 368 16.48 -18.42 29.93
C ALA A 368 15.50 -18.53 28.76
N ALA A 369 15.93 -18.25 27.52
CA ALA A 369 15.07 -18.34 26.35
C ALA A 369 14.70 -19.80 26.02
N ILE A 370 15.65 -20.75 26.09
CA ILE A 370 15.37 -22.17 25.85
C ILE A 370 14.36 -22.72 26.87
N ALA A 371 14.40 -22.26 28.12
CA ALA A 371 13.49 -22.71 29.17
C ALA A 371 12.03 -22.27 28.98
N VAL A 372 11.76 -21.23 28.18
CA VAL A 372 10.41 -20.70 27.95
C VAL A 372 9.88 -21.19 26.60
N LYS A 373 8.64 -21.71 26.55
CA LYS A 373 8.01 -22.18 25.30
C LYS A 373 7.40 -21.04 24.48
N LEU A 374 7.29 -21.26 23.17
CA LEU A 374 6.53 -20.37 22.30
C LEU A 374 5.03 -20.68 22.43
N HIS A 375 4.21 -19.64 22.50
CA HIS A 375 2.76 -19.76 22.55
C HIS A 375 2.14 -18.94 21.42
N PRO A 376 1.73 -19.58 20.30
CA PRO A 376 1.03 -18.90 19.23
C PRO A 376 -0.28 -18.26 19.72
N ALA A 377 -0.59 -17.07 19.21
CA ALA A 377 -1.81 -16.36 19.56
C ALA A 377 -3.03 -17.05 18.95
N THR A 378 -4.04 -17.30 19.78
CA THR A 378 -5.33 -17.89 19.38
C THR A 378 -6.24 -16.91 18.62
N GLY A 379 -6.09 -15.60 18.86
CA GLY A 379 -6.85 -14.55 18.17
C GLY A 379 -6.30 -14.19 16.80
N SER A 380 -7.13 -13.57 15.94
CA SER A 380 -6.72 -13.11 14.60
C SER A 380 -5.81 -11.88 14.61
N GLY A 381 -5.61 -11.22 15.77
CA GLY A 381 -4.89 -9.95 15.87
C GLY A 381 -5.73 -8.74 15.44
N VAL A 382 -6.95 -8.94 14.97
CA VAL A 382 -7.90 -7.85 14.68
C VAL A 382 -8.60 -7.45 15.97
N VAL A 383 -8.35 -6.23 16.45
CA VAL A 383 -9.08 -5.67 17.60
C VAL A 383 -10.45 -5.21 17.11
N ALA A 384 -11.52 -5.62 17.81
CA ALA A 384 -12.85 -5.09 17.57
C ALA A 384 -12.82 -3.57 17.73
N ALA A 385 -13.37 -2.84 16.75
CA ALA A 385 -13.42 -1.39 16.82
C ALA A 385 -14.26 -0.96 18.04
N PRO A 386 -13.83 0.04 18.83
CA PRO A 386 -14.62 0.51 19.97
C PRO A 386 -15.97 1.04 19.47
N ALA A 387 -17.03 0.89 20.28
CA ALA A 387 -18.40 1.26 19.92
C ALA A 387 -18.50 2.69 19.34
N ASN A 388 -17.77 3.64 19.94
CA ASN A 388 -17.74 5.05 19.50
C ASN A 388 -17.06 5.33 18.15
N SER A 389 -16.52 4.31 17.45
CA SER A 389 -15.76 4.51 16.22
C SER A 389 -16.61 4.57 14.96
N PHE A 390 -17.82 3.99 14.93
CA PHE A 390 -18.59 3.86 13.71
C PHE A 390 -19.06 5.21 13.18
N VAL A 391 -19.70 6.04 14.02
CA VAL A 391 -20.17 7.38 13.62
C VAL A 391 -19.02 8.30 13.18
N ALA A 392 -17.88 8.25 13.88
CA ALA A 392 -16.68 9.01 13.51
C ALA A 392 -16.05 8.53 12.17
N ARG A 393 -16.31 7.27 11.79
CA ARG A 393 -15.79 6.65 10.56
C ARG A 393 -16.79 6.69 9.39
N LYS A 394 -18.03 7.13 9.57
CA LYS A 394 -19.04 7.11 8.49
C LYS A 394 -18.64 7.96 7.29
N ALA A 395 -18.30 9.23 7.53
CA ALA A 395 -17.82 10.12 6.47
C ALA A 395 -16.59 9.57 5.75
N SER A 396 -15.60 9.06 6.49
CA SER A 396 -14.42 8.47 5.88
C SER A 396 -14.74 7.17 5.13
N ASN A 397 -15.68 6.36 5.61
CA ASN A 397 -16.15 5.16 4.92
C ASN A 397 -16.91 5.50 3.64
N ALA A 398 -17.74 6.54 3.63
CA ALA A 398 -18.41 7.02 2.41
C ALA A 398 -17.37 7.42 1.34
N VAL A 399 -16.35 8.20 1.73
CA VAL A 399 -15.25 8.56 0.83
C VAL A 399 -14.47 7.31 0.37
N ARG A 400 -14.20 6.35 1.27
CA ARG A 400 -13.53 5.09 0.93
C ARG A 400 -14.34 4.25 -0.07
N ASN A 401 -15.65 4.14 0.12
CA ASN A 401 -16.55 3.43 -0.79
C ASN A 401 -16.62 4.11 -2.16
N HIS A 402 -16.71 5.44 -2.17
CA HIS A 402 -16.66 6.22 -3.41
C HIS A 402 -15.33 6.02 -4.15
N LEU A 403 -14.21 6.07 -3.43
CA LEU A 403 -12.87 5.85 -3.96
C LEU A 403 -12.68 4.43 -4.50
N ALA A 404 -13.14 3.41 -3.76
CA ALA A 404 -13.20 2.03 -4.22
C ALA A 404 -13.96 1.91 -5.55
N GLY A 405 -15.10 2.59 -5.67
CA GLY A 405 -15.88 2.68 -6.89
C GLY A 405 -15.17 3.41 -8.04
N LEU A 406 -14.36 4.43 -7.76
CA LEU A 406 -13.54 5.14 -8.76
C LEU A 406 -12.39 4.28 -9.29
N LEU A 407 -11.71 3.56 -8.40
CA LEU A 407 -10.56 2.71 -8.74
C LEU A 407 -10.99 1.33 -9.25
N GLY A 408 -12.25 0.96 -9.07
CA GLY A 408 -12.83 -0.31 -9.52
C GLY A 408 -12.31 -1.54 -8.75
N ASP A 409 -11.98 -1.38 -7.47
CA ASP A 409 -11.80 -2.49 -6.51
C ASP A 409 -12.70 -2.22 -5.30
N SER A 410 -13.71 -3.07 -5.10
CA SER A 410 -14.68 -2.93 -4.02
C SER A 410 -14.15 -3.39 -2.65
N ARG A 411 -12.96 -3.99 -2.59
CA ARG A 411 -12.40 -4.49 -1.33
C ARG A 411 -11.63 -3.38 -0.62
N LEU A 412 -12.22 -2.87 0.46
CA LEU A 412 -11.59 -1.85 1.32
C LEU A 412 -10.23 -2.30 1.87
N TYR A 413 -10.03 -3.61 2.08
CA TYR A 413 -8.75 -4.17 2.48
C TYR A 413 -7.59 -3.84 1.51
N ASN A 414 -7.86 -3.91 0.20
CA ASN A 414 -6.86 -3.55 -0.80
C ASN A 414 -6.68 -2.04 -0.87
N LEU A 415 -7.80 -1.30 -0.81
CA LEU A 415 -7.81 0.15 -0.86
C LEU A 415 -6.95 0.78 0.24
N ASP A 416 -7.08 0.30 1.48
CA ASP A 416 -6.35 0.82 2.64
C ASP A 416 -4.82 0.66 2.52
N ARG A 417 -4.35 -0.26 1.67
CA ARG A 417 -2.94 -0.61 1.47
C ARG A 417 -2.29 0.12 0.30
N LEU A 418 -3.07 0.79 -0.54
CA LEU A 418 -2.53 1.61 -1.63
C LEU A 418 -1.68 2.75 -1.06
N ASP A 419 -0.54 3.07 -1.67
CA ASP A 419 0.20 4.31 -1.36
C ASP A 419 -0.51 5.49 -2.03
N LEU A 420 -1.64 5.90 -1.46
CA LEU A 420 -2.59 6.83 -2.04
C LEU A 420 -3.03 7.88 -1.03
N SER A 421 -2.97 9.15 -1.42
CA SER A 421 -3.53 10.27 -0.67
C SER A 421 -4.65 10.92 -1.48
N VAL A 422 -5.80 11.18 -0.86
CA VAL A 422 -6.99 11.75 -1.48
C VAL A 422 -7.48 12.94 -0.68
N VAL A 423 -7.71 14.07 -1.35
CA VAL A 423 -8.35 15.24 -0.75
C VAL A 423 -9.84 15.20 -1.07
N SER A 424 -10.67 15.13 -0.05
CA SER A 424 -12.13 15.18 -0.16
C SER A 424 -12.67 16.60 -0.03
N THR A 425 -13.96 16.78 -0.29
CA THR A 425 -14.65 18.06 -0.10
C THR A 425 -15.14 18.27 1.33
N LEU A 426 -15.11 17.23 2.16
CA LEU A 426 -15.62 17.24 3.52
C LEU A 426 -14.82 18.17 4.43
N ASP A 427 -15.46 18.71 5.46
CA ASP A 427 -14.84 19.48 6.54
C ASP A 427 -14.79 18.62 7.81
N ALA A 428 -13.59 18.21 8.23
CA ALA A 428 -13.41 17.31 9.37
C ALA A 428 -13.94 17.88 10.69
N HIS A 429 -13.66 19.15 10.93
CA HIS A 429 -14.06 19.84 12.16
C HIS A 429 -15.58 19.99 12.24
N ALA A 430 -16.22 20.48 11.17
CA ALA A 430 -17.68 20.59 11.11
C ALA A 430 -18.35 19.21 11.26
N GLN A 431 -17.76 18.17 10.65
CA GLN A 431 -18.17 16.77 10.82
C GLN A 431 -18.23 16.37 12.29
N GLN A 432 -17.13 16.55 13.02
CA GLN A 432 -17.06 16.16 14.43
C GLN A 432 -18.03 16.97 15.30
N GLU A 433 -18.13 18.28 15.10
CA GLU A 433 -19.00 19.13 15.91
C GLU A 433 -20.48 18.82 15.70
N VAL A 434 -20.92 18.66 14.45
CA VAL A 434 -22.32 18.32 14.18
C VAL A 434 -22.64 16.91 14.64
N THR A 435 -21.73 15.93 14.47
CA THR A 435 -21.90 14.59 15.05
C THR A 435 -22.12 14.66 16.56
N LYS A 436 -21.34 15.47 17.29
CA LYS A 436 -21.51 15.64 18.75
C LYS A 436 -22.89 16.21 19.09
N VAL A 437 -23.36 17.19 18.33
CA VAL A 437 -24.70 17.78 18.51
C VAL A 437 -25.78 16.72 18.29
N LEU A 438 -25.77 16.02 17.15
CA LEU A 438 -26.79 15.00 16.85
C LEU A 438 -26.81 13.85 17.87
N ARG A 439 -25.66 13.48 18.43
CA ARG A 439 -25.58 12.49 19.51
C ARG A 439 -26.18 12.99 20.82
N LYS A 440 -25.94 14.26 21.17
CA LYS A 440 -26.55 14.88 22.36
C LYS A 440 -28.07 14.88 22.30
N LEU A 441 -28.66 14.97 21.11
CA LEU A 441 -30.12 14.93 20.93
C LEU A 441 -30.77 13.59 21.32
N ARG A 442 -30.00 12.54 21.66
CA ARG A 442 -30.54 11.31 22.26
C ARG A 442 -30.88 11.47 23.74
N ASP A 443 -30.36 12.51 24.39
CA ASP A 443 -30.66 12.86 25.77
C ASP A 443 -31.93 13.72 25.84
N SER A 444 -32.82 13.41 26.78
CA SER A 444 -34.13 14.07 26.92
C SER A 444 -34.02 15.54 27.29
N GLU A 445 -33.06 15.93 28.12
CA GLU A 445 -32.87 17.34 28.50
C GLU A 445 -32.29 18.13 27.33
N ALA A 446 -31.29 17.57 26.63
CA ALA A 446 -30.71 18.20 25.45
C ALA A 446 -31.74 18.34 24.30
N ALA A 447 -32.59 17.33 24.08
CA ALA A 447 -33.67 17.40 23.07
C ALA A 447 -34.72 18.47 23.43
N LYS A 448 -35.01 18.64 24.72
CA LYS A 448 -35.92 19.68 25.23
C LYS A 448 -35.32 21.07 25.08
N GLU A 449 -34.04 21.26 25.44
CA GLU A 449 -33.30 22.51 25.25
C GLU A 449 -33.26 22.91 23.76
N ALA A 450 -33.11 21.93 22.87
CA ALA A 450 -33.17 22.12 21.42
C ALA A 450 -34.60 22.36 20.87
N GLY A 451 -35.64 22.34 21.71
CA GLY A 451 -37.03 22.59 21.32
C GLY A 451 -37.71 21.41 20.61
N LEU A 452 -37.14 20.21 20.65
CA LEU A 452 -37.64 19.03 19.91
C LEU A 452 -38.81 18.31 20.61
N THR A 453 -39.20 18.72 21.81
CA THR A 453 -40.32 18.13 22.58
C THR A 453 -41.62 18.93 22.48
N GLY A 454 -41.67 19.94 21.60
CA GLY A 454 -42.86 20.77 21.37
C GLY A 454 -44.06 20.04 20.75
N LYS A 455 -45.21 20.73 20.67
CA LYS A 455 -46.44 20.23 20.04
C LYS A 455 -46.19 19.90 18.55
N GLY A 456 -46.45 18.65 18.15
CA GLY A 456 -46.20 18.16 16.79
C GLY A 456 -44.78 17.63 16.54
N MET A 457 -43.93 17.62 17.57
CA MET A 457 -42.58 17.05 17.55
C MET A 457 -42.54 15.75 18.37
N LEU A 458 -41.46 15.45 19.11
CA LEU A 458 -41.31 14.21 19.89
C LEU A 458 -42.38 14.03 20.98
N GLY A 459 -42.89 15.12 21.55
CA GLY A 459 -43.80 15.08 22.71
C GLY A 459 -43.19 14.26 23.86
N ASN A 460 -43.84 13.15 24.22
CA ASN A 460 -43.38 12.20 25.25
C ASN A 460 -42.59 11.00 24.67
N GLY A 461 -42.28 11.01 23.37
CA GLY A 461 -41.50 9.97 22.72
C GLY A 461 -40.05 9.97 23.22
N ASP A 462 -39.46 8.79 23.31
CA ASP A 462 -38.06 8.62 23.73
C ASP A 462 -37.10 9.10 22.61
N PRO A 463 -36.33 10.18 22.82
CA PRO A 463 -35.40 10.71 21.83
C PRO A 463 -34.27 9.74 21.49
N ALA A 464 -33.97 8.76 22.35
CA ALA A 464 -32.94 7.76 22.08
C ALA A 464 -33.31 6.82 20.94
N ASN A 465 -34.60 6.73 20.58
CA ASN A 465 -35.12 5.94 19.46
C ASN A 465 -35.20 6.73 18.15
N VAL A 466 -34.81 8.02 18.16
CA VAL A 466 -34.86 8.87 16.97
C VAL A 466 -33.47 9.04 16.36
N VAL A 467 -33.41 8.72 15.07
CA VAL A 467 -32.21 8.89 14.26
C VAL A 467 -32.28 10.22 13.53
N TYR A 468 -31.31 11.09 13.80
CA TYR A 468 -31.11 12.34 13.08
C TYR A 468 -30.01 12.16 12.05
N SER A 469 -30.28 12.61 10.83
CA SER A 469 -29.33 12.64 9.71
C SER A 469 -29.19 14.07 9.23
N PHE A 470 -27.97 14.51 8.94
CA PHE A 470 -27.70 15.87 8.46
C PHE A 470 -26.66 15.86 7.34
N THR A 471 -27.00 16.56 6.26
CA THR A 471 -26.12 16.74 5.09
C THR A 471 -26.02 18.23 4.79
N LEU A 472 -24.79 18.75 4.67
CA LEU A 472 -24.52 20.13 4.25
C LEU A 472 -23.83 20.14 2.89
N LEU A 473 -24.47 20.82 1.94
CA LEU A 473 -23.92 21.13 0.63
C LEU A 473 -23.57 22.62 0.59
N GLU A 474 -22.31 22.94 0.34
CA GLU A 474 -21.90 24.31 0.03
C GLU A 474 -22.07 24.56 -1.47
N LYS A 475 -22.81 25.61 -1.82
CA LYS A 475 -22.98 26.02 -3.21
C LYS A 475 -21.68 26.65 -3.72
N GLY A 476 -21.03 26.01 -4.68
CA GLY A 476 -19.94 26.58 -5.47
C GLY A 476 -20.43 27.19 -6.78
N ASP A 477 -19.49 27.68 -7.59
CA ASP A 477 -19.79 28.37 -8.86
C ASP A 477 -20.51 27.45 -9.85
N ASN A 478 -20.02 26.21 -10.00
CA ASN A 478 -20.52 25.24 -10.98
C ASN A 478 -21.00 23.93 -10.36
N VAL A 479 -20.70 23.69 -9.07
CA VAL A 479 -21.00 22.44 -8.37
C VAL A 479 -21.34 22.71 -6.91
N ASN A 480 -22.11 21.81 -6.29
CA ASN A 480 -22.33 21.82 -4.85
C ASN A 480 -21.30 20.89 -4.18
N TYR A 481 -20.54 21.39 -3.23
CA TYR A 481 -19.55 20.63 -2.48
C TYR A 481 -20.19 19.99 -1.26
N LEU A 482 -20.06 18.66 -1.14
CA LEU A 482 -20.41 17.97 0.10
C LEU A 482 -19.42 18.34 1.19
N ARG A 483 -19.86 19.12 2.18
CA ARG A 483 -19.04 19.53 3.33
C ARG A 483 -19.23 18.63 4.53
N LEU A 484 -20.42 18.08 4.67
CA LEU A 484 -20.81 17.35 5.86
C LEU A 484 -21.85 16.30 5.50
N GLN A 485 -21.68 15.10 6.04
CA GLN A 485 -22.67 14.04 5.94
C GLN A 485 -22.57 13.16 7.18
N THR A 486 -23.49 13.32 8.11
CA THR A 486 -23.42 12.66 9.42
C THR A 486 -24.79 12.26 9.94
N ASP A 487 -24.82 11.32 10.87
CA ASP A 487 -26.01 10.87 11.57
C ASP A 487 -25.65 10.45 13.02
N ASN A 488 -26.66 10.18 13.86
CA ASN A 488 -26.45 9.67 15.23
C ASN A 488 -26.72 8.16 15.38
N PHE A 489 -26.84 7.41 14.27
CA PHE A 489 -27.06 5.98 14.25
C PHE A 489 -25.75 5.22 14.44
N ASP A 490 -25.61 4.51 15.55
CA ASP A 490 -24.35 3.86 15.95
C ASP A 490 -24.20 2.43 15.40
N HIS A 491 -24.42 2.29 14.09
CA HIS A 491 -24.27 1.03 13.35
C HIS A 491 -23.57 1.27 12.00
N PRO A 492 -23.08 0.21 11.32
CA PRO A 492 -22.37 0.35 10.05
C PRO A 492 -23.18 0.97 8.90
N LEU A 493 -24.50 0.90 8.96
CA LEU A 493 -25.38 1.51 7.97
C LEU A 493 -25.27 3.04 8.02
N ASP A 494 -24.96 3.65 6.89
CA ASP A 494 -25.06 5.10 6.69
C ASP A 494 -26.49 5.44 6.24
N ILE A 495 -27.20 6.23 7.03
CA ILE A 495 -28.57 6.64 6.73
C ILE A 495 -28.61 7.61 5.54
N ASN A 496 -27.53 8.36 5.30
CA ASN A 496 -27.46 9.35 4.24
C ASN A 496 -27.26 8.74 2.85
N GLU A 497 -26.74 7.51 2.75
CA GLU A 497 -26.51 6.82 1.47
C GLU A 497 -27.31 5.51 1.32
N GLY A 498 -27.54 4.80 2.42
CA GLY A 498 -28.09 3.44 2.41
C GLY A 498 -29.59 3.35 2.70
N ALA A 499 -30.25 4.45 3.08
CA ALA A 499 -31.68 4.45 3.36
C ALA A 499 -32.48 4.82 2.10
N LYS A 500 -33.48 4.00 1.78
CA LYS A 500 -34.54 4.38 0.84
C LYS A 500 -35.72 4.94 1.63
N LEU A 501 -36.28 6.04 1.15
CA LEU A 501 -37.52 6.59 1.69
C LEU A 501 -38.67 5.63 1.40
N ASP A 502 -39.07 4.84 2.40
CA ASP A 502 -40.36 4.16 2.36
C ASP A 502 -41.44 5.07 2.94
N LEU A 503 -42.30 5.56 2.05
CA LEU A 503 -43.50 6.29 2.47
C LEU A 503 -44.50 5.26 2.99
N GLY A 504 -44.55 5.08 4.31
CA GLY A 504 -45.56 4.22 4.94
C GLY A 504 -46.98 4.56 4.48
N SER A 505 -47.92 3.61 4.56
CA SER A 505 -49.28 3.76 3.99
C SER A 505 -50.00 5.05 4.44
N THR A 506 -49.78 5.49 5.68
CA THR A 506 -50.32 6.75 6.21
C THR A 506 -49.68 8.00 5.56
N ALA A 507 -48.41 7.94 5.17
CA ALA A 507 -47.76 9.03 4.44
C ALA A 507 -48.30 9.14 3.01
N LYS A 508 -48.57 8.00 2.35
CA LYS A 508 -49.22 7.97 1.02
C LYS A 508 -50.61 8.62 1.08
N LEU A 509 -51.42 8.25 2.07
CA LEU A 509 -52.75 8.84 2.26
C LEU A 509 -52.66 10.34 2.56
N ARG A 510 -51.78 10.77 3.47
CA ARG A 510 -51.58 12.20 3.78
C ARG A 510 -51.12 13.00 2.56
N THR A 511 -50.21 12.43 1.76
CA THR A 511 -49.73 13.06 0.52
C THR A 511 -50.88 13.21 -0.48
N LEU A 512 -51.70 12.17 -0.65
CA LEU A 512 -52.87 12.20 -1.52
C LEU A 512 -53.88 13.25 -1.06
N VAL A 513 -54.21 13.27 0.23
CA VAL A 513 -55.14 14.26 0.81
C VAL A 513 -54.61 15.67 0.64
N THR A 514 -53.32 15.91 0.92
CA THR A 514 -52.70 17.24 0.75
C THR A 514 -52.70 17.67 -0.71
N TYR A 515 -52.41 16.75 -1.62
CA TYR A 515 -52.45 17.01 -3.06
C TYR A 515 -53.86 17.39 -3.53
N LEU A 516 -54.89 16.64 -3.12
CA LEU A 516 -56.28 16.93 -3.47
C LEU A 516 -56.79 18.22 -2.82
N ASP A 517 -56.35 18.54 -1.60
CA ASP A 517 -56.65 19.81 -0.93
C ASP A 517 -56.06 21.00 -1.70
N ILE A 518 -54.82 20.89 -2.20
CA ILE A 518 -54.23 21.91 -3.09
C ILE A 518 -55.07 22.08 -4.35
N VAL A 519 -55.53 20.98 -4.97
CA VAL A 519 -56.38 21.04 -6.16
C VAL A 519 -57.74 21.69 -5.85
N ASP A 520 -58.35 21.40 -4.70
CA ASP A 520 -59.56 22.08 -4.22
C ASP A 520 -59.33 23.59 -4.02
N GLN A 521 -58.21 23.99 -3.43
CA GLN A 521 -57.86 25.41 -3.28
C GLN A 521 -57.66 26.11 -4.64
N LEU A 522 -57.04 25.42 -5.61
CA LEU A 522 -56.87 25.94 -6.97
C LEU A 522 -58.22 26.02 -7.72
N HIS A 523 -59.10 25.05 -7.53
CA HIS A 523 -60.47 25.08 -8.03
C HIS A 523 -61.23 26.29 -7.48
N LYS A 524 -61.21 26.52 -6.17
CA LYS A 524 -61.82 27.71 -5.54
C LYS A 524 -61.25 29.01 -6.08
N ARG A 525 -59.96 29.03 -6.43
CA ARG A 525 -59.28 30.23 -6.94
C ARG A 525 -59.59 30.51 -8.43
N TYR A 526 -59.72 29.48 -9.25
CA TYR A 526 -59.72 29.62 -10.72
C TYR A 526 -60.98 29.06 -11.42
N GLY A 527 -61.82 28.31 -10.72
CA GLY A 527 -62.93 27.53 -11.30
C GLY A 527 -63.99 28.37 -12.02
N GLU A 528 -64.23 29.59 -11.54
CA GLU A 528 -65.18 30.54 -12.14
C GLU A 528 -64.55 31.47 -13.18
N SER A 529 -63.22 31.46 -13.33
CA SER A 529 -62.51 32.35 -14.25
C SER A 529 -62.77 31.97 -15.72
N THR A 530 -62.91 32.98 -16.57
CA THR A 530 -63.03 32.82 -18.02
C THR A 530 -61.69 32.41 -18.64
N ALA A 531 -61.73 31.80 -19.84
CA ALA A 531 -60.50 31.42 -20.55
C ALA A 531 -59.53 32.60 -20.79
N ALA A 532 -60.08 33.82 -20.96
CA ALA A 532 -59.30 35.04 -21.14
C ALA A 532 -58.61 35.50 -19.84
N GLU A 533 -59.27 35.33 -18.68
CA GLU A 533 -58.69 35.64 -17.37
C GLU A 533 -57.60 34.63 -17.01
N LEU A 534 -57.89 33.33 -17.20
CA LEU A 534 -56.92 32.25 -16.99
C LEU A 534 -55.66 32.41 -17.85
N GLY A 535 -55.81 32.91 -19.07
CA GLY A 535 -54.69 33.18 -19.98
C GLY A 535 -53.76 34.32 -19.54
N LYS A 536 -54.17 35.17 -18.59
CA LYS A 536 -53.38 36.29 -18.06
C LYS A 536 -52.61 35.93 -16.78
N ILE A 537 -52.89 34.77 -16.19
CA ILE A 537 -52.28 34.35 -14.93
C ILE A 537 -50.84 33.90 -15.21
N VAL A 538 -49.89 34.60 -14.59
CA VAL A 538 -48.48 34.22 -14.61
C VAL A 538 -48.21 33.34 -13.40
N VAL A 539 -47.78 32.11 -13.65
CA VAL A 539 -47.42 31.12 -12.63
C VAL A 539 -45.92 30.87 -12.73
N ASP A 540 -45.27 30.61 -11.59
CA ASP A 540 -43.87 30.18 -11.59
C ASP A 540 -43.68 28.96 -12.51
N PRO A 541 -42.67 28.97 -13.41
CA PRO A 541 -42.39 27.85 -14.29
C PRO A 541 -42.18 26.51 -13.59
N LYS A 542 -41.96 26.47 -12.27
CA LYS A 542 -41.81 25.25 -11.46
C LYS A 542 -43.10 24.81 -10.77
N ASP A 543 -44.14 25.64 -10.71
CA ASP A 543 -45.43 25.28 -10.12
C ASP A 543 -46.30 24.52 -11.14
N MET A 544 -45.99 23.24 -11.30
CA MET A 544 -46.66 22.33 -12.23
C MET A 544 -48.12 22.08 -11.89
N ILE A 545 -48.53 22.21 -10.62
CA ILE A 545 -49.92 21.92 -10.21
C ILE A 545 -50.83 23.08 -10.58
N SER A 546 -50.42 24.32 -10.30
CA SER A 546 -51.16 25.51 -10.73
C SER A 546 -51.23 25.61 -12.26
N GLN A 547 -50.13 25.33 -12.96
CA GLN A 547 -50.12 25.31 -14.43
C GLN A 547 -51.10 24.27 -15.00
N TRP A 548 -51.11 23.06 -14.43
CA TRP A 548 -52.06 22.03 -14.81
C TRP A 548 -53.52 22.44 -14.54
N ALA A 549 -53.82 23.02 -13.38
CA ALA A 549 -55.16 23.47 -13.02
C ALA A 549 -55.69 24.52 -14.00
N ILE A 550 -54.86 25.50 -14.38
CA ILE A 550 -55.21 26.52 -15.38
C ILE A 550 -55.42 25.88 -16.75
N ALA A 551 -54.52 24.98 -17.17
CA ALA A 551 -54.63 24.28 -18.45
C ALA A 551 -55.89 23.40 -18.54
N TYR A 552 -56.30 22.78 -17.43
CA TYR A 552 -57.52 21.97 -17.34
C TYR A 552 -58.79 22.83 -17.45
N LEU A 553 -58.84 23.97 -16.77
CA LEU A 553 -60.03 24.84 -16.73
C LEU A 553 -60.20 25.71 -17.99
N LYS A 554 -59.10 26.09 -18.64
CA LYS A 554 -59.08 26.99 -19.81
C LYS A 554 -59.95 26.55 -20.99
N PRO A 555 -59.98 25.27 -21.42
CA PRO A 555 -60.82 24.84 -22.55
C PRO A 555 -62.30 24.66 -22.20
N LEU A 556 -62.66 24.61 -20.91
CA LEU A 556 -64.03 24.41 -20.45
C LEU A 556 -64.70 25.77 -20.23
N PRO A 557 -65.96 26.02 -20.66
CA PRO A 557 -66.67 27.25 -20.33
C PRO A 557 -67.16 27.28 -18.87
N PRO A 558 -67.35 28.45 -18.23
CA PRO A 558 -67.99 28.56 -16.92
C PRO A 558 -69.37 27.87 -16.90
N GLY A 559 -69.65 27.09 -15.85
CA GLY A 559 -70.88 26.28 -15.73
C GLY A 559 -70.81 24.88 -16.38
N ASP A 560 -69.72 24.52 -17.06
CA ASP A 560 -69.50 23.15 -17.56
C ASP A 560 -69.36 22.15 -16.40
N LYS A 561 -69.97 20.96 -16.54
CA LYS A 561 -69.87 19.89 -15.53
C LYS A 561 -68.44 19.42 -15.30
N GLY A 562 -67.57 19.50 -16.30
CA GLY A 562 -66.15 19.22 -16.20
C GLY A 562 -65.39 20.22 -15.33
N ARG A 563 -65.93 21.42 -15.08
CA ARG A 563 -65.36 22.37 -14.11
C ARG A 563 -65.77 22.09 -12.68
N ALA A 564 -66.72 21.19 -12.43
CA ALA A 564 -67.14 20.89 -11.07
C ALA A 564 -65.99 20.26 -10.27
N LEU A 565 -65.88 20.59 -8.98
CA LEU A 565 -64.81 20.11 -8.10
C LEU A 565 -64.62 18.58 -8.18
N PRO A 566 -65.67 17.72 -8.14
CA PRO A 566 -65.49 16.27 -8.26
C PRO A 566 -64.81 15.84 -9.58
N ALA A 567 -65.14 16.51 -10.69
CA ALA A 567 -64.54 16.21 -12.00
C ALA A 567 -63.06 16.60 -12.05
N MET A 568 -62.72 17.77 -11.50
CA MET A 568 -61.33 18.23 -11.42
C MET A 568 -60.48 17.36 -10.49
N LEU A 569 -61.02 16.93 -9.35
CA LEU A 569 -60.31 16.03 -8.42
C LEU A 569 -60.05 14.66 -9.06
N LEU A 570 -61.02 14.07 -9.77
CA LEU A 570 -60.82 12.82 -10.51
C LEU A 570 -59.78 12.99 -11.63
N ALA A 571 -59.86 14.07 -12.40
CA ALA A 571 -58.88 14.37 -13.44
C ALA A 571 -57.47 14.58 -12.86
N ALA A 572 -57.36 15.14 -11.64
CA ALA A 572 -56.10 15.30 -10.93
C ALA A 572 -55.48 13.96 -10.51
N LEU A 573 -56.31 12.94 -10.20
CA LEU A 573 -55.87 11.58 -9.88
C LEU A 573 -55.42 10.81 -11.13
N ASP A 574 -56.07 11.04 -12.26
CA ASP A 574 -55.77 10.38 -13.55
C ASP A 574 -54.60 11.04 -14.31
N ARG A 575 -53.91 12.01 -13.71
CA ARG A 575 -52.71 12.63 -14.31
C ARG A 575 -51.65 11.57 -14.56
N LYS A 576 -51.23 11.48 -15.81
CA LYS A 576 -50.14 10.60 -16.24
C LYS A 576 -48.82 11.33 -16.12
N TYR A 577 -47.82 10.62 -15.61
CA TYR A 577 -46.43 11.05 -15.58
C TYR A 577 -45.60 10.04 -16.37
N SER A 578 -44.53 10.50 -16.99
CA SER A 578 -43.62 9.62 -17.70
C SER A 578 -42.88 8.72 -16.71
N GLY A 579 -42.92 7.41 -16.95
CA GLY A 579 -42.10 6.43 -16.23
C GLY A 579 -40.73 6.19 -16.90
N ASN A 580 -40.35 7.03 -17.88
CA ASN A 580 -39.12 6.86 -18.64
C ASN A 580 -37.89 7.18 -17.77
N PRO A 581 -36.94 6.25 -17.58
CA PRO A 581 -35.69 6.51 -16.85
C PRO A 581 -34.85 7.64 -17.44
N GLY A 582 -34.96 7.89 -18.75
CA GLY A 582 -34.26 8.99 -19.42
C GLY A 582 -34.85 10.37 -19.17
N GLU A 583 -36.05 10.45 -18.57
CA GLU A 583 -36.73 11.72 -18.28
C GLU A 583 -36.46 12.16 -16.83
N GLY A 584 -35.87 13.34 -16.68
CA GLY A 584 -35.61 13.93 -15.38
C GLY A 584 -36.79 14.76 -14.89
N PHE A 585 -37.11 14.68 -13.60
CA PHE A 585 -38.11 15.52 -12.94
C PHE A 585 -37.50 16.24 -11.74
N PHE A 586 -37.90 17.49 -11.50
CA PHE A 586 -37.35 18.29 -10.39
C PHE A 586 -38.25 18.18 -9.16
N THR A 587 -37.65 17.97 -7.99
CA THR A 587 -38.31 18.18 -6.69
C THR A 587 -37.66 19.40 -6.01
N GLY A 588 -38.24 19.87 -4.90
CA GLY A 588 -37.60 20.91 -4.07
C GLY A 588 -36.19 20.54 -3.57
N GLY A 589 -35.77 19.27 -3.71
CA GLY A 589 -34.44 18.77 -3.36
C GLY A 589 -33.48 18.54 -4.54
N GLY A 590 -33.90 18.69 -5.80
CA GLY A 590 -33.02 18.52 -6.98
C GLY A 590 -33.67 17.78 -8.16
N LEU A 591 -32.84 17.44 -9.16
CA LEU A 591 -33.24 16.65 -10.32
C LEU A 591 -33.22 15.15 -9.98
N HIS A 592 -34.30 14.45 -10.32
CA HIS A 592 -34.47 13.02 -10.11
C HIS A 592 -34.78 12.31 -11.43
N HIS A 593 -34.40 11.04 -11.51
CA HIS A 593 -34.74 10.14 -12.61
C HIS A 593 -35.39 8.88 -12.04
N PHE A 594 -36.31 8.26 -12.79
CA PHE A 594 -36.76 6.92 -12.47
C PHE A 594 -35.65 5.90 -12.75
N HIS A 595 -35.43 4.95 -11.86
CA HIS A 595 -34.57 3.81 -12.10
C HIS A 595 -35.41 2.53 -11.99
N ASN A 596 -35.31 1.66 -12.99
CA ASN A 596 -35.89 0.33 -12.92
C ASN A 596 -35.10 -0.51 -11.92
N PHE A 597 -35.80 -1.35 -11.15
CA PHE A 597 -35.16 -2.34 -10.29
C PHE A 597 -34.32 -3.30 -11.15
N SER A 598 -33.04 -3.46 -10.83
CA SER A 598 -32.15 -4.50 -11.36
C SER A 598 -31.55 -5.29 -10.20
#